data_AF-A0A3D3SVA5-F1
#
_entry.id   AF-A0A3D3SVA5-F1
#
_cell.length_a   1.000
_cell.length_b   1.000
_cell.length_c   1.000
_cell.angle_alpha   90.00
_cell.angle_beta   90.00
_cell.angle_gamma   90.00
#
_symmetry.space_group_name_H-M   'P 1'
#
loop_
_entity.id
_entity.type
_entity.pdbx_description
1 polymer ?
#
loop_
_entity_poly.entity_id
_entity_poly.type
_entity_poly.pdbx_seq_one_letter_code
_entity_poly.pdbx_strand_id
1 'polypeptide(L)'
;MGKHRIAVLPGDGIGKEVVPEGLRVLETAARRFDIGLDFVSFDFASCDYYALHGAMMPADWKAQLSGFEAIFYGAAGWPATVPDHVSLWGSLLKFRREFDQYVNLRPVRLMPGVRSPLAGRAPGEIDFYVVR
;
A
#
# COMPACT_ATOMS: atom_id res chain seq x y z
N MET A 1 -20.25 7.21 -16.81
CA MET A 1 -19.03 7.61 -16.08
C MET A 1 -18.09 6.40 -16.04
N GLY A 2 -16.80 6.56 -16.34
CA GLY A 2 -15.84 5.45 -16.26
C GLY A 2 -15.60 5.03 -14.81
N LYS A 3 -15.18 3.77 -14.59
CA LYS A 3 -14.74 3.30 -13.26
C LYS A 3 -13.21 3.38 -13.19
N HIS A 4 -12.71 3.96 -12.10
CA HIS A 4 -11.29 3.95 -11.75
C HIS A 4 -10.92 2.56 -11.23
N ARG A 5 -10.07 1.85 -11.97
CA ARG A 5 -9.63 0.49 -11.61
C ARG A 5 -8.43 0.56 -10.68
N ILE A 6 -8.56 -0.01 -9.49
CA ILE A 6 -7.55 0.02 -8.43
C ILE A 6 -7.12 -1.40 -8.11
N ALA A 7 -5.82 -1.69 -8.26
CA ALA A 7 -5.25 -2.96 -7.86
C ALA A 7 -5.01 -2.96 -6.34
N VAL A 8 -5.56 -3.93 -5.63
CA VAL A 8 -5.43 -4.05 -4.18
C VAL A 8 -4.49 -5.19 -3.83
N LEU A 9 -3.43 -4.89 -3.08
CA LEU A 9 -2.42 -5.86 -2.66
C LEU A 9 -2.22 -5.76 -1.14
N PRO A 10 -2.89 -6.60 -0.34
CA PRO A 10 -2.77 -6.57 1.12
C PRO A 10 -1.38 -6.93 1.62
N GLY A 11 -0.69 -7.86 0.94
CA GLY A 11 0.61 -8.38 1.34
C GLY A 11 0.54 -9.22 2.62
N ASP A 12 1.38 -8.91 3.61
CA ASP A 12 1.65 -9.68 4.80
C ASP A 12 1.21 -8.98 6.10
N GLY A 13 1.07 -9.77 7.17
CA GLY A 13 0.81 -9.28 8.53
C GLY A 13 -0.38 -8.33 8.60
N ILE A 14 -0.18 -7.17 9.26
CA ILE A 14 -1.22 -6.15 9.44
C ILE A 14 -1.77 -5.60 8.12
N GLY A 15 -1.07 -5.78 6.99
CA GLY A 15 -1.59 -5.41 5.68
C GLY A 15 -2.94 -6.08 5.37
N LYS A 16 -3.10 -7.35 5.81
CA LYS A 16 -4.36 -8.10 5.68
C LYS A 16 -5.48 -7.59 6.59
N GLU A 17 -5.14 -6.89 7.67
CA GLU A 17 -6.09 -6.32 8.63
C GLU A 17 -6.52 -4.90 8.23
N VAL A 18 -5.57 -4.05 7.82
CA VAL A 18 -5.84 -2.62 7.59
C VAL A 18 -6.35 -2.31 6.18
N VAL A 19 -6.01 -3.12 5.17
CA VAL A 19 -6.49 -2.90 3.79
C VAL A 19 -8.01 -3.01 3.69
N PRO A 20 -8.69 -4.03 4.27
CA PRO A 20 -10.15 -4.09 4.27
C PRO A 20 -10.82 -2.83 4.86
N GLU A 21 -10.26 -2.27 5.94
CA GLU A 21 -10.78 -1.04 6.54
C GLU A 21 -10.58 0.19 5.66
N GLY A 22 -9.45 0.27 4.95
CA GLY A 22 -9.22 1.29 3.93
C GLY A 22 -10.26 1.21 2.80
N LEU A 23 -10.53 0.00 2.29
CA LEU A 23 -11.55 -0.23 1.27
C LEU A 23 -12.95 0.15 1.76
N ARG A 24 -13.32 -0.21 3.00
CA ARG A 24 -14.62 0.13 3.59
C ARG A 24 -14.87 1.64 3.62
N VAL A 25 -13.85 2.43 3.94
CA VAL A 25 -13.93 3.90 3.92
C VAL A 25 -14.01 4.42 2.49
N LEU A 26 -13.18 3.89 1.57
CA LEU A 26 -13.20 4.29 0.16
C LEU A 26 -14.54 4.00 -0.51
N GLU A 27 -15.15 2.84 -0.29
CA GLU A 27 -16.48 2.50 -0.79
C GLU A 27 -17.56 3.45 -0.26
N THR A 28 -17.45 3.82 1.01
CA THR A 28 -18.39 4.76 1.65
C THR A 28 -18.26 6.16 1.05
N ALA A 29 -17.03 6.64 0.85
CA ALA A 29 -16.78 7.91 0.17
C ALA A 29 -17.23 7.87 -1.30
N ALA A 30 -16.92 6.79 -2.02
CA ALA A 30 -17.29 6.60 -3.42
C ALA A 30 -18.81 6.67 -3.62
N ARG A 31 -19.58 5.97 -2.79
CA ARG A 31 -21.05 6.08 -2.80
C ARG A 31 -21.55 7.48 -2.48
N ARG A 32 -20.94 8.15 -1.50
CA ARG A 32 -21.36 9.49 -1.07
C ARG A 32 -21.15 10.55 -2.14
N PHE A 33 -20.09 10.44 -2.93
CA PHE A 33 -19.66 11.43 -3.91
C PHE A 33 -19.83 10.98 -5.37
N ASP A 34 -20.54 9.87 -5.60
CA ASP A 34 -20.76 9.27 -6.94
C ASP A 34 -19.46 9.03 -7.74
N ILE A 35 -18.44 8.50 -7.06
CA ILE A 35 -17.15 8.15 -7.67
C ILE A 35 -17.18 6.66 -8.05
N GLY A 36 -16.98 6.35 -9.33
CA GLY A 36 -16.87 4.96 -9.79
C GLY A 36 -15.53 4.35 -9.42
N LEU A 37 -15.46 3.53 -8.37
CA LEU A 37 -14.27 2.74 -8.02
C LEU A 37 -14.50 1.25 -8.31
N ASP A 38 -13.49 0.59 -8.89
CA ASP A 38 -13.45 -0.85 -9.16
C ASP A 38 -12.19 -1.45 -8.55
N PHE A 39 -12.35 -2.26 -7.50
CA PHE A 39 -11.24 -2.87 -6.77
C PHE A 39 -11.01 -4.30 -7.25
N VAL A 40 -9.77 -4.63 -7.61
CA VAL A 40 -9.37 -6.01 -7.92
C VAL A 40 -8.23 -6.40 -7.00
N SER A 41 -8.45 -7.44 -6.19
CA SER A 41 -7.46 -7.94 -5.23
C SER A 41 -6.51 -8.94 -5.88
N PHE A 42 -5.23 -8.82 -5.53
CA PHE A 42 -4.18 -9.78 -5.88
C PHE A 42 -3.55 -10.34 -4.60
N ASP A 43 -3.16 -11.62 -4.65
CA ASP A 43 -2.60 -12.38 -3.55
C ASP A 43 -1.06 -12.44 -3.56
N PHE A 44 -0.44 -12.09 -4.67
CA PHE A 44 1.01 -11.94 -4.79
C PHE A 44 1.54 -10.69 -4.07
N ALA A 45 2.86 -10.52 -4.09
CA ALA A 45 3.61 -9.57 -3.26
C ALA A 45 3.44 -9.85 -1.76
N SER A 46 3.38 -11.13 -1.41
CA SER A 46 3.27 -11.65 -0.04
C SER A 46 4.24 -12.82 0.16
N CYS A 47 4.65 -13.04 1.42
CA CYS A 47 5.45 -14.19 1.82
C CYS A 47 4.69 -15.51 1.66
N ASP A 48 3.36 -15.50 1.76
CA ASP A 48 2.52 -16.68 1.48
C ASP A 48 2.61 -17.09 0.01
N TYR A 49 2.52 -16.11 -0.90
CA TYR A 49 2.71 -16.37 -2.32
C TYR A 49 4.13 -16.88 -2.61
N TYR A 50 5.14 -16.32 -1.94
CA TYR A 50 6.53 -16.81 -2.03
C TYR A 50 6.67 -18.27 -1.58
N ALA A 51 6.04 -18.67 -0.48
CA ALA A 51 6.11 -20.03 0.02
C ALA A 51 5.54 -21.06 -0.98
N LEU A 52 4.53 -20.66 -1.75
CA LEU A 52 3.88 -21.51 -2.75
C LEU A 52 4.62 -21.54 -4.10
N HIS A 53 5.23 -20.42 -4.50
CA HIS A 53 5.73 -20.23 -5.88
C HIS A 53 7.25 -20.01 -5.98
N GLY A 54 7.94 -19.82 -4.86
CA GLY A 54 9.38 -19.52 -4.82
C GLY A 54 9.76 -18.10 -5.30
N ALA A 55 8.76 -17.25 -5.56
CA ALA A 55 8.94 -15.87 -5.98
C ALA A 55 7.87 -14.99 -5.33
N MET A 56 8.17 -13.71 -5.07
CA MET A 56 7.20 -12.81 -4.45
C MET A 56 6.01 -12.48 -5.36
N MET A 57 6.19 -12.59 -6.68
CA MET A 57 5.19 -12.23 -7.69
C MET A 57 5.33 -13.10 -8.94
N PRO A 58 4.25 -13.32 -9.71
CA PRO A 58 4.33 -14.04 -10.99
C PRO A 58 5.14 -13.26 -12.01
N ALA A 59 5.67 -13.91 -13.05
CA ALA A 59 6.54 -13.26 -14.04
C ALA A 59 5.86 -12.12 -14.83
N ASP A 60 4.54 -12.21 -15.01
CA ASP A 60 3.70 -11.24 -15.73
C ASP A 60 3.05 -10.18 -14.83
N TRP A 61 3.47 -10.09 -13.56
CA TRP A 61 2.91 -9.16 -12.56
C TRP A 61 2.77 -7.73 -13.10
N LYS A 62 3.77 -7.25 -13.85
CA LYS A 62 3.78 -5.88 -14.38
C LYS A 62 2.67 -5.68 -15.42
N ALA A 63 2.47 -6.66 -16.31
CA ALA A 63 1.41 -6.62 -17.30
C ALA A 63 0.03 -6.66 -16.61
N GLN A 64 -0.13 -7.49 -15.58
CA GLN A 64 -1.37 -7.56 -14.79
C GLN A 64 -1.69 -6.21 -14.14
N LEU A 65 -0.71 -5.55 -13.52
CA LEU A 65 -0.91 -4.28 -12.82
C LEU A 65 -0.96 -3.05 -13.75
N SER A 66 -0.42 -3.12 -14.97
CA SER A 66 -0.38 -1.98 -15.91
C SER A 66 -1.76 -1.56 -16.42
N GLY A 67 -2.79 -2.40 -16.29
CA GLY A 67 -4.18 -2.06 -16.64
C GLY A 67 -4.97 -1.36 -15.54
N PHE A 68 -4.32 -0.98 -14.44
CA PHE A 68 -4.91 -0.30 -13.29
C PHE A 68 -4.40 1.13 -13.19
N GLU A 69 -5.23 2.02 -12.68
CA GLU A 69 -4.90 3.44 -12.53
C GLU A 69 -4.12 3.73 -11.25
N ALA A 70 -4.28 2.89 -10.23
CA ALA A 70 -3.51 2.98 -9.00
C ALA A 70 -3.35 1.61 -8.34
N ILE A 71 -2.34 1.53 -7.47
CA ILE A 71 -2.08 0.39 -6.59
C ILE A 71 -2.39 0.82 -5.15
N PHE A 72 -3.34 0.15 -4.51
CA PHE A 72 -3.63 0.27 -3.09
C PHE A 72 -2.93 -0.87 -2.34
N TYR A 73 -1.77 -0.55 -1.76
CA TYR A 73 -0.84 -1.52 -1.20
C TYR A 73 -0.83 -1.48 0.33
N GLY A 74 -0.85 -2.65 0.97
CA GLY A 74 -0.66 -2.83 2.40
C GLY A 74 0.83 -2.80 2.78
N ALA A 75 1.35 -3.94 3.22
CA ALA A 75 2.76 -4.10 3.59
C ALA A 75 3.23 -5.51 3.19
N ALA A 76 4.52 -5.69 2.89
CA ALA A 76 5.09 -7.03 2.70
C ALA A 76 6.34 -7.20 3.56
N GLY A 77 6.55 -8.41 4.06
CA GLY A 77 7.63 -8.77 4.95
C GLY A 77 7.17 -9.71 6.06
N TRP A 78 7.83 -10.85 6.17
CA TRP A 78 7.68 -11.79 7.27
C TRP A 78 9.02 -12.46 7.57
N PRO A 79 9.90 -11.82 8.36
CA PRO A 79 11.29 -12.27 8.56
C PRO A 79 11.43 -13.71 9.06
N ALA A 80 10.40 -14.22 9.74
CA ALA A 80 10.36 -15.59 10.23
C ALA A 80 10.31 -16.65 9.11
N THR A 81 9.87 -16.29 7.91
CA THR A 81 9.73 -17.22 6.77
C THR A 81 10.48 -16.77 5.52
N VAL A 82 10.57 -15.46 5.27
CA VAL A 82 11.26 -14.89 4.10
C VAL A 82 12.14 -13.72 4.54
N PRO A 83 13.46 -13.72 4.23
CA PRO A 83 14.33 -12.61 4.59
C PRO A 83 13.83 -11.28 4.02
N ASP A 84 13.93 -10.20 4.78
CA ASP A 84 13.40 -8.88 4.39
C ASP A 84 13.93 -8.37 3.05
N HIS A 85 15.20 -8.62 2.75
CA HIS A 85 15.77 -8.22 1.47
C HIS A 85 15.18 -9.03 0.31
N VAL A 86 14.77 -10.28 0.52
CA VAL A 86 14.10 -11.07 -0.52
C VAL A 86 12.68 -10.57 -0.73
N SER A 87 11.91 -10.39 0.35
CA SER A 87 10.52 -9.96 0.25
C SER A 87 10.40 -8.57 -0.36
N LEU A 88 11.21 -7.60 0.09
CA LEU A 88 11.12 -6.21 -0.33
C LEU A 88 11.68 -5.96 -1.74
N TRP A 89 12.81 -6.58 -2.10
CA TRP A 89 13.38 -6.46 -3.45
C TRP A 89 12.61 -7.30 -4.48
N GLY A 90 11.95 -8.37 -4.04
CA GLY A 90 11.08 -9.18 -4.89
C GLY A 90 9.72 -8.54 -5.18
N SER A 91 9.29 -7.54 -4.42
CA SER A 91 7.96 -6.91 -4.51
C SER A 91 8.02 -5.38 -4.61
N LEU A 92 7.88 -4.65 -3.49
CA LEU A 92 7.70 -3.20 -3.43
C LEU A 92 8.75 -2.39 -4.20
N LEU A 93 10.02 -2.82 -4.18
CA LEU A 93 11.07 -2.12 -4.92
C LEU A 93 10.93 -2.29 -6.44
N LYS A 94 10.36 -3.40 -6.93
CA LYS A 94 10.01 -3.56 -8.34
C LYS A 94 8.88 -2.62 -8.73
N PHE A 95 7.81 -2.54 -7.93
CA PHE A 95 6.73 -1.57 -8.19
C PHE A 95 7.28 -0.15 -8.35
N ARG A 96 8.11 0.27 -7.39
CA ARG A 96 8.67 1.63 -7.40
C ARG A 96 9.58 1.90 -8.58
N ARG A 97 10.50 0.98 -8.90
CA ARG A 97 11.49 1.19 -9.96
C ARG A 97 10.89 1.01 -11.35
N GLU A 98 10.05 0.01 -11.53
CA GLU A 98 9.58 -0.38 -12.86
C GLU A 98 8.34 0.40 -13.33
N PHE A 99 7.59 1.01 -12.40
CA PHE A 99 6.59 2.05 -12.70
C PHE A 99 7.14 3.47 -12.53
N ASP A 100 8.45 3.62 -12.32
CA ASP A 100 9.13 4.91 -12.14
C ASP A 100 8.44 5.84 -11.12
N GLN A 101 8.07 5.28 -9.97
CA GLN A 101 7.46 6.00 -8.85
C GLN A 101 8.55 6.71 -8.04
N TYR A 102 9.27 7.63 -8.68
CA TYR A 102 10.47 8.27 -8.13
C TYR A 102 10.15 9.24 -6.98
N VAL A 103 8.92 9.74 -6.86
CA VAL A 103 8.49 10.59 -5.74
C VAL A 103 7.87 9.73 -4.64
N ASN A 104 8.48 9.72 -3.45
CA ASN A 104 7.87 9.16 -2.26
C ASN A 104 7.46 10.30 -1.29
N LEU A 105 6.21 10.74 -1.39
CA LEU A 105 5.66 11.80 -0.55
C LEU A 105 5.10 11.25 0.76
N ARG A 106 5.57 11.74 1.91
CA ARG A 106 5.15 11.29 3.24
C ARG A 106 4.80 12.47 4.15
N PRO A 107 3.50 12.82 4.28
CA PRO A 107 3.08 13.85 5.24
C PRO A 107 3.30 13.38 6.68
N VAL A 108 3.79 14.30 7.53
CA VAL A 108 3.98 14.09 8.97
C VAL A 108 3.23 15.19 9.72
N ARG A 109 2.17 14.80 10.44
CA ARG A 109 1.30 15.74 11.15
C ARG A 109 0.91 15.24 12.54
N LEU A 110 1.01 16.11 13.55
CA LEU A 110 0.43 15.88 14.87
C LEU A 110 -1.03 16.30 14.89
N MET A 111 -1.93 15.33 15.01
CA MET A 111 -3.39 15.56 14.99
C MET A 111 -3.93 16.00 16.36
N PRO A 112 -4.99 16.82 16.42
CA PRO A 112 -5.72 17.10 17.65
C PRO A 112 -6.17 15.81 18.36
N GLY A 113 -5.98 15.74 19.67
CA GLY A 113 -6.33 14.56 20.49
C GLY A 113 -5.25 13.46 20.56
N VAL A 114 -4.17 13.56 19.78
CA VAL A 114 -3.05 12.62 19.83
C VAL A 114 -1.96 13.13 20.77
N ARG A 115 -1.54 12.31 21.74
CA ARG A 115 -0.40 12.61 22.60
C ARG A 115 0.90 12.41 21.83
N SER A 116 1.68 13.48 21.68
CA SER A 116 3.02 13.39 21.09
C SER A 116 4.00 12.65 22.00
N PRO A 117 4.93 11.83 21.46
CA PRO A 117 6.05 11.30 22.23
C PRO A 117 7.07 12.40 22.61
N LEU A 118 7.07 13.54 21.91
CA LEU A 118 7.90 14.69 22.24
C LEU A 118 7.23 15.53 23.33
N ALA A 119 7.99 15.86 24.37
CA ALA A 119 7.49 16.68 25.47
C ALA A 119 7.02 18.06 24.97
N GLY A 120 5.85 18.49 25.46
CA GLY A 120 5.35 19.85 25.27
C GLY A 120 4.92 20.22 23.84
N ARG A 121 4.71 19.24 22.94
CA ARG A 121 4.27 19.51 21.56
C ARG A 121 2.75 19.50 21.40
N ALA A 122 2.22 20.58 20.85
CA ALA A 122 0.82 20.80 20.50
C ALA A 122 0.54 20.52 19.01
N PRO A 123 -0.71 20.16 18.65
CA PRO A 123 -1.13 20.06 17.26
C PRO A 123 -0.78 21.32 16.45
N GLY A 124 -0.30 21.13 15.22
CA GLY A 124 0.16 22.21 14.34
C GLY A 124 1.66 22.55 14.45
N GLU A 125 2.33 22.21 15.56
CA GLU A 125 3.79 22.38 15.66
C GLU A 125 4.57 21.34 14.84
N ILE A 126 3.93 20.23 14.49
CA ILE A 126 4.47 19.20 13.60
C ILE A 126 3.50 19.09 12.42
N ASP A 127 3.85 19.73 11.31
CA ASP A 127 3.10 19.68 10.04
C ASP A 127 4.05 19.96 8.88
N PHE A 128 4.59 18.90 8.26
CA PHE A 128 5.49 19.01 7.13
C PHE A 128 5.40 17.80 6.21
N TYR A 129 6.03 17.90 5.03
CA TYR A 129 6.14 16.81 4.08
C TYR A 129 7.59 16.34 3.96
N VAL A 130 7.79 15.03 3.95
CA VAL A 130 9.04 14.43 3.45
C VAL A 130 8.85 14.08 1.98
N VAL A 131 9.74 14.60 1.14
CA VAL A 131 9.89 14.20 -0.27
C VAL A 131 11.17 13.38 -0.34
N ARG A 132 11.04 12.05 -0.37
CA ARG A 132 12.18 11.11 -0.37
C ARG A 132 12.47 10.60 -1.76
#